data_AF-A0A1B7NQW6-F1
#
_entry.id   AF-A0A1B7NQW6-F1
#
_cell.length_a   1.000
_cell.length_b   1.000
_cell.length_c   1.000
_cell.angle_alpha   90.00
_cell.angle_beta   90.00
_cell.angle_gamma   90.00
#
_symmetry.space_group_name_H-M   'P 1'
#
loop_
_entity.id
_entity.type
_entity.pdbx_description
1 polymer ?
#
loop_
_entity_poly.entity_id
_entity_poly.type
_entity_poly.pdbx_seq_one_letter_code
_entity_poly.pdbx_strand_id
1 'polypeptide(L)'
;MALPFDNLVEQMSQLDTARNVVLGDAALYPQIVQGILPIIGAKARLELRRWGAEFLAETFASPALAQQPKQKLSAQVIQTLSELLENPDEDASVVRGVIQTAASVYPLVFRT
;
A
#
# COMPACT_ATOMS: atom_id res chain seq x y z
N MET A 1 -9.14 -19.93 24.91
CA MET A 1 -9.20 -18.71 24.07
C MET A 1 -7.91 -18.68 23.27
N ALA A 2 -7.97 -18.85 21.96
CA ALA A 2 -6.80 -18.70 21.08
C ALA A 2 -6.69 -17.23 20.65
N LEU A 3 -5.47 -16.70 20.64
CA LEU A 3 -5.19 -15.32 20.24
C LEU A 3 -5.55 -15.14 18.75
N PRO A 4 -6.20 -14.02 18.35
CA PRO A 4 -6.56 -13.76 16.96
C PRO A 4 -5.31 -13.35 16.15
N PHE A 5 -5.32 -13.62 14.84
CA PHE A 5 -4.31 -13.27 13.81
C PHE A 5 -3.31 -14.36 13.32
N ASP A 6 -3.62 -15.66 13.42
CA ASP A 6 -2.76 -16.67 12.77
C ASP A 6 -3.12 -17.02 11.32
N ASN A 7 -4.35 -16.75 10.86
CA ASN A 7 -4.76 -17.19 9.53
C ASN A 7 -4.42 -16.16 8.43
N LEU A 8 -3.28 -16.37 7.77
CA LEU A 8 -2.84 -15.57 6.61
C LEU A 8 -3.91 -15.52 5.50
N VAL A 9 -4.66 -16.61 5.31
CA VAL A 9 -5.69 -16.71 4.26
C VAL A 9 -6.83 -15.71 4.53
N GLU A 10 -7.26 -15.59 5.78
CA GLU A 10 -8.30 -14.62 6.17
C GLU A 10 -7.81 -13.18 6.00
N GLN A 11 -6.57 -12.88 6.40
CA GLN A 11 -5.98 -11.55 6.20
C GLN A 11 -5.91 -11.20 4.72
N MET A 12 -5.48 -12.14 3.87
CA MET A 12 -5.42 -11.93 2.44
C MET A 12 -6.81 -11.69 1.83
N SER A 13 -7.80 -12.48 2.23
CA SER A 13 -9.19 -12.29 1.81
C SER A 13 -9.76 -10.93 2.22
N GLN A 14 -9.43 -10.45 3.42
CA GLN A 14 -9.83 -9.11 3.88
C GLN A 14 -9.18 -8.00 3.07
N LEU A 15 -7.89 -8.14 2.75
CA LEU A 15 -7.16 -7.19 1.92
C LEU A 15 -7.75 -7.13 0.50
N ASP A 16 -8.03 -8.28 -0.13
CA ASP A 16 -8.67 -8.32 -1.45
C ASP A 16 -10.08 -7.71 -1.44
N THR A 17 -10.83 -7.92 -0.36
CA THR A 17 -12.13 -7.25 -0.16
C THR A 17 -11.95 -5.73 -0.10
N ALA A 18 -10.96 -5.23 0.62
CA ALA A 18 -10.66 -3.80 0.69
C ALA A 18 -10.24 -3.22 -0.67
N ARG A 19 -9.48 -3.95 -1.48
CA ARG A 19 -9.16 -3.58 -2.87
C ARG A 19 -10.43 -3.48 -3.74
N ASN A 20 -11.34 -4.45 -3.63
CA ASN A 20 -12.59 -4.41 -4.39
C ASN A 20 -13.48 -3.22 -4.01
N VAL A 21 -13.49 -2.81 -2.74
CA VAL A 21 -14.23 -1.63 -2.27
C VAL A 21 -13.76 -0.36 -2.96
N VAL A 22 -12.44 -0.12 -3.04
CA VAL A 22 -11.91 1.10 -3.67
C VAL A 22 -12.02 1.09 -5.20
N LEU A 23 -12.13 -0.09 -5.82
CA LEU A 23 -12.46 -0.21 -7.24
C LEU A 23 -13.92 0.17 -7.53
N GLY A 24 -14.83 -0.10 -6.59
CA GLY A 24 -16.23 0.34 -6.67
C GLY A 24 -16.41 1.83 -6.35
N ASP A 25 -15.64 2.36 -5.41
CA ASP A 25 -15.66 3.77 -5.03
C ASP A 25 -14.25 4.30 -4.69
N ALA A 26 -13.67 5.04 -5.63
CA ALA A 26 -12.34 5.64 -5.48
C ALA A 26 -12.28 6.70 -4.37
N ALA A 27 -13.40 7.23 -3.88
CA ALA A 27 -13.39 8.15 -2.74
C ALA A 27 -12.92 7.48 -1.44
N LEU A 28 -12.97 6.13 -1.38
CA LEU A 28 -12.57 5.34 -0.22
C LEU A 28 -11.07 5.04 -0.15
N TYR A 29 -10.30 5.31 -1.22
CA TYR A 29 -8.85 5.07 -1.23
C TYR A 29 -8.13 5.64 0.00
N PRO A 30 -8.37 6.89 0.44
CA PRO A 30 -7.66 7.44 1.58
C PRO A 30 -7.87 6.65 2.88
N GLN A 31 -9.12 6.24 3.15
CA GLN A 31 -9.45 5.47 4.34
C GLN A 31 -8.85 4.06 4.28
N ILE A 32 -8.94 3.40 3.13
CA ILE A 32 -8.44 2.03 2.96
C ILE A 32 -6.91 2.00 3.02
N VAL A 33 -6.22 2.91 2.33
CA VAL A 33 -4.76 3.02 2.40
C VAL A 33 -4.31 3.20 3.85
N GLN A 34 -4.90 4.13 4.60
CA GLN A 34 -4.56 4.35 6.01
C GLN A 34 -4.77 3.10 6.87
N GLY A 35 -5.86 2.36 6.62
CA GLY A 35 -6.18 1.13 7.34
C GLY A 35 -5.19 -0.01 7.09
N ILE A 36 -4.65 -0.12 5.88
CA ILE A 36 -3.75 -1.23 5.52
C ILE A 36 -2.27 -0.99 5.84
N LEU A 37 -1.81 0.26 5.95
CA LEU A 37 -0.40 0.58 6.22
C LEU A 37 0.21 -0.21 7.41
N PRO A 38 -0.45 -0.32 8.58
CA PRO A 38 0.08 -1.12 9.69
C PRO A 38 0.14 -2.63 9.40
N ILE A 39 -0.59 -3.12 8.39
CA ILE A 39 -0.67 -4.54 8.01
C ILE A 39 0.45 -4.93 7.04
N ILE A 40 0.89 -3.99 6.19
CA ILE A 40 1.82 -4.24 5.07
C ILE A 40 3.25 -3.73 5.32
N GLY A 41 3.57 -3.31 6.56
CA GLY A 41 4.87 -2.75 6.91
C GLY A 41 6.04 -3.74 6.76
N ALA A 42 7.28 -3.24 6.89
CA ALA A 42 8.49 -4.04 6.64
C ALA A 42 8.63 -5.32 7.47
N LYS A 43 8.00 -5.38 8.65
CA LYS A 43 7.99 -6.55 9.54
C LYS A 43 6.85 -7.54 9.25
N ALA A 44 5.97 -7.24 8.30
CA ALA A 44 4.85 -8.08 7.95
C ALA A 44 5.29 -9.34 7.19
N ARG A 45 4.42 -10.36 7.17
CA ARG A 45 4.61 -11.56 6.35
C ARG A 45 4.81 -11.15 4.89
N LEU A 46 5.65 -11.88 4.16
CA LEU A 46 6.05 -11.53 2.79
C LEU A 46 4.84 -11.32 1.87
N GLU A 47 3.82 -12.17 2.00
CA GLU A 47 2.59 -12.12 1.21
C GLU A 47 1.84 -10.79 1.41
N LEU A 48 1.81 -10.28 2.64
CA LEU A 48 1.18 -9.01 2.97
C LEU A 48 1.97 -7.83 2.40
N ARG A 49 3.31 -7.90 2.46
CA ARG A 49 4.19 -6.88 1.86
C ARG A 49 4.06 -6.84 0.34
N ARG A 50 4.03 -8.00 -0.31
CA ARG A 50 3.82 -8.12 -1.77
C ARG A 50 2.48 -7.52 -2.18
N TRP A 51 1.42 -7.91 -1.50
CA TRP A 51 0.08 -7.37 -1.75
C TRP A 51 0.04 -5.86 -1.53
N GLY A 52 0.62 -5.38 -0.43
CA GLY A 52 0.67 -3.96 -0.11
C GLY A 52 1.43 -3.14 -1.14
N ALA A 53 2.59 -3.62 -1.58
CA ALA A 53 3.39 -2.96 -2.61
C ALA A 53 2.65 -2.86 -3.95
N GLU A 54 1.94 -3.92 -4.36
CA GLU A 54 1.11 -3.92 -5.57
C GLU A 54 -0.07 -2.96 -5.43
N PHE A 55 -0.80 -3.01 -4.31
CA PHE A 55 -1.95 -2.16 -4.05
C PHE A 55 -1.59 -0.66 -4.01
N LEU A 56 -0.46 -0.31 -3.38
CA LEU A 56 0.03 1.06 -3.38
C LEU A 56 0.41 1.52 -4.79
N ALA A 57 1.07 0.67 -5.58
CA ALA A 57 1.42 1.00 -6.96
C ALA A 57 0.17 1.27 -7.80
N GLU A 58 -0.85 0.42 -7.69
CA GLU A 58 -2.15 0.61 -8.35
C GLU A 58 -2.85 1.89 -7.90
N THR A 59 -2.88 2.16 -6.59
CA THR A 59 -3.54 3.32 -6.02
C THR A 59 -2.98 4.63 -6.59
N PHE A 60 -1.65 4.75 -6.61
CA PHE A 60 -1.00 5.97 -7.11
C PHE A 60 -1.00 6.06 -8.65
N ALA A 61 -1.08 4.93 -9.35
CA ALA A 61 -1.28 4.90 -10.80
C ALA A 61 -2.75 5.14 -11.23
N SER A 62 -3.73 4.90 -10.35
CA SER A 62 -5.15 4.91 -10.69
C SER A 62 -5.64 6.27 -11.18
N PRO A 63 -6.22 6.40 -12.39
CA PRO A 63 -6.78 7.65 -12.87
C PRO A 63 -8.08 8.03 -12.15
N ALA A 64 -8.73 7.08 -11.47
CA ALA A 64 -9.98 7.31 -10.75
C ALA A 64 -9.79 8.13 -9.45
N LEU A 65 -8.58 8.08 -8.87
CA LEU A 65 -8.26 8.87 -7.69
C LEU A 65 -7.69 10.24 -8.09
N ALA A 66 -8.37 11.31 -7.69
CA ALA A 66 -7.95 12.68 -8.00
C ALA A 66 -6.57 13.02 -7.41
N GLN A 67 -5.91 14.02 -8.00
CA GLN A 67 -4.57 14.47 -7.62
C GLN A 67 -4.44 14.91 -6.16
N GLN A 68 -5.41 15.70 -5.66
CA GLN A 68 -5.34 16.24 -4.29
C GLN A 68 -5.37 15.13 -3.21
N PRO A 69 -6.26 14.12 -3.25
CA PRO A 69 -6.16 12.96 -2.37
C PRO A 69 -4.83 12.19 -2.49
N LYS A 70 -4.31 11.98 -3.70
CA LYS A 70 -3.00 11.32 -3.89
C LYS A 70 -1.88 12.09 -3.21
N GLN A 71 -1.88 13.42 -3.35
CA GLN A 71 -0.88 14.27 -2.70
C GLN A 71 -0.97 14.23 -1.17
N LYS A 72 -2.17 14.07 -0.60
CA LYS A 72 -2.29 13.87 0.86
C LYS A 72 -1.78 12.50 1.28
N LEU A 73 -2.07 11.47 0.48
CA LEU A 73 -1.66 10.10 0.77
C LEU A 73 -0.15 9.89 0.59
N SER A 74 0.50 10.60 -0.33
CA SER A 74 1.95 10.47 -0.52
C SER A 74 2.71 10.70 0.79
N ALA A 75 2.35 11.74 1.55
CA ALA A 75 2.96 12.02 2.85
C ALA A 75 2.80 10.88 3.87
N GLN A 76 1.76 10.06 3.74
CA GLN A 76 1.45 8.98 4.68
C GLN A 76 2.15 7.68 4.32
N VAL A 77 2.37 7.42 3.03
CA VAL A 77 2.96 6.16 2.56
C VAL A 77 4.49 6.18 2.51
N ILE A 78 5.12 7.36 2.43
CA ILE A 78 6.59 7.50 2.26
C ILE A 78 7.37 6.72 3.30
N GLN A 79 6.97 6.80 4.58
CA GLN A 79 7.67 6.10 5.65
C GLN A 79 7.67 4.58 5.43
N THR A 80 6.51 4.01 5.09
CA THR A 80 6.36 2.58 4.79
C THR A 80 7.17 2.17 3.56
N LEU A 81 7.22 3.01 2.51
CA LEU A 81 8.05 2.74 1.33
C LEU A 81 9.55 2.71 1.67
N SER A 82 10.02 3.64 2.51
CA SER A 82 11.42 3.67 2.96
C SER A 82 11.78 2.41 3.75
N GLU A 83 10.94 2.04 4.72
CA GLU A 83 11.17 0.85 5.54
C GLU A 83 11.21 -0.45 4.73
N LEU A 84 10.38 -0.57 3.68
CA LEU A 84 10.41 -1.71 2.78
C LEU A 84 11.71 -1.76 1.94
N LEU A 85 12.22 -0.62 1.49
CA LEU A 85 13.49 -0.56 0.73
C LEU A 85 14.73 -0.79 1.59
N GLU A 86 14.67 -0.38 2.86
CA GLU A 86 15.77 -0.53 3.82
C GLU A 86 15.89 -1.97 4.36
N ASN A 87 14.90 -2.82 4.11
CA ASN A 87 14.91 -4.19 4.54
C ASN A 87 15.97 -5.01 3.77
N PRO A 88 16.98 -5.58 4.47
CA PRO A 88 17.96 -6.45 3.83
C PRO A 88 17.26 -7.68 3.24
N ASP A 89 17.69 -8.10 2.04
CA ASP A 89 17.14 -9.27 1.33
C ASP A 89 15.63 -9.18 1.02
N GLU A 90 15.14 -7.95 0.80
CA GLU A 90 13.76 -7.73 0.38
C GLU A 90 13.42 -8.44 -0.95
N ASP A 91 12.18 -8.88 -1.07
CA ASP A 91 11.69 -9.56 -2.26
C ASP A 91 11.59 -8.61 -3.46
N ALA A 92 12.07 -9.06 -4.62
CA ALA A 92 12.13 -8.24 -5.82
C ALA A 92 10.76 -7.70 -6.28
N SER A 93 9.66 -8.42 -6.02
CA SER A 93 8.32 -7.93 -6.37
C SER A 93 7.86 -6.80 -5.46
N VAL A 94 8.22 -6.84 -4.16
CA VAL A 94 8.00 -5.74 -3.21
C VAL A 94 8.78 -4.51 -3.66
N VAL A 95 10.08 -4.66 -3.91
CA VAL A 95 10.96 -3.56 -4.36
C VAL A 95 10.41 -2.90 -5.63
N ARG A 96 9.95 -3.71 -6.61
CA ARG A 96 9.34 -3.20 -7.84
C ARG A 96 8.09 -2.34 -7.56
N GLY A 97 7.16 -2.83 -6.74
CA GLY A 97 5.94 -2.10 -6.40
C GLY A 97 6.24 -0.80 -5.64
N VAL A 98 7.23 -0.83 -4.74
CA VAL A 98 7.69 0.36 -4.02
C VAL A 98 8.27 1.39 -4.98
N ILE A 99 9.14 1.01 -5.92
CA ILE A 99 9.71 1.92 -6.92
C ILE A 99 8.62 2.53 -7.81
N GLN A 100 7.63 1.73 -8.25
CA GLN A 100 6.51 2.22 -9.05
C GLN A 100 5.66 3.25 -8.28
N THR A 101 5.41 2.98 -7.00
CA THR A 101 4.71 3.90 -6.11
C THR A 101 5.52 5.19 -5.94
N ALA A 102 6.81 5.08 -5.62
CA ALA A 102 7.71 6.22 -5.42
C ALA A 102 7.80 7.10 -6.67
N ALA A 103 7.88 6.51 -7.87
CA ALA A 103 7.90 7.24 -9.14
C ALA A 103 6.61 8.06 -9.37
N SER A 104 5.46 7.53 -8.93
CA SER A 104 4.17 8.22 -9.02
C SER A 104 4.01 9.29 -7.93
N VAL A 105 4.58 9.05 -6.75
CA VAL A 105 4.56 9.96 -5.59
C VAL A 105 5.49 11.16 -5.78
N TYR A 106 6.69 10.96 -6.34
CA TYR A 106 7.71 11.99 -6.49
C TYR A 106 7.18 13.32 -7.09
N PRO A 107 6.49 13.33 -8.25
CA PRO A 107 5.96 14.57 -8.81
C PRO A 107 4.83 15.19 -7.98
N LEU A 108 4.16 14.44 -7.09
CA LEU A 108 3.11 14.98 -6.20
C LEU A 108 3.69 15.75 -5.02
N VAL A 109 4.87 15.33 -4.55
CA VAL A 109 5.55 15.92 -3.40
C VAL A 109 6.39 17.12 -3.82
N PHE A 110 7.07 17.03 -4.97
CA PHE A 110 8.08 18.01 -5.38
C PHE A 110 7.66 18.97 -6.50
N ARG A 111 6.47 18.82 -7.13
CA ARG A 111 5.93 19.89 -7.97
C ARG A 111 5.32 20.97 -7.09
N THR A 112 6.15 21.94 -6.72
CA THR A 112 5.76 23.30 -6.35
C THR A 112 5.81 24.19 -7.58
#